data_AF-C2EHV2-F1
#
_entry.id   AF-C2EHV2-F1
#
_cell.length_a   1.000
_cell.length_b   1.000
_cell.length_c   1.000
_cell.angle_alpha   90.00
_cell.angle_beta   90.00
_cell.angle_gamma   90.00
#
_symmetry.space_group_name_H-M   'P 1'
#
loop_
_entity.id
_entity.type
_entity.pdbx_description
1 polymer ?
#
loop_
_entity_poly.entity_id
_entity_poly.type
_entity_poly.pdbx_seq_one_letter_code
_entity_poly.pdbx_strand_id
1 'polypeptide(L)'
;MSKITLVQVGKNDLSEKYSMPDNVQWLVIEPENLSERIAQLNAEEKKQHRRLQFNMAFITDMDETTDLMALDNFVAAYTVFYTDGIDAQTESQSYFFKKKRLKLF
;
A
#
# COMPACT_ATOMS: atom_id res chain seq x y z
N MET A 1 13.17 -16.61 -8.50
CA MET A 1 12.61 -15.51 -9.31
C MET A 1 12.36 -14.33 -8.39
N SER A 2 12.65 -13.10 -8.82
CA SER A 2 12.29 -11.91 -8.03
C SER A 2 10.77 -11.79 -8.01
N LYS A 3 10.17 -11.78 -6.82
CA LYS A 3 8.71 -11.72 -6.63
C LYS A 3 8.31 -10.24 -6.56
N ILE A 4 7.42 -9.81 -7.44
CA ILE A 4 6.88 -8.44 -7.39
C ILE A 4 5.84 -8.43 -6.28
N THR A 5 5.98 -7.55 -5.29
CA THR A 5 5.02 -7.45 -4.18
C THR A 5 4.17 -6.19 -4.35
N LEU A 6 2.86 -6.38 -4.47
CA LEU A 6 1.88 -5.31 -4.55
C LEU A 6 1.05 -5.34 -3.27
N VAL A 7 0.80 -4.18 -2.68
CA VAL A 7 -0.05 -4.03 -1.51
C VAL A 7 -1.36 -3.33 -1.89
N GLN A 8 -2.47 -3.83 -1.38
CA GLN A 8 -3.78 -3.20 -1.48
C GLN A 8 -4.24 -2.82 -0.08
N VAL A 9 -4.64 -1.57 0.10
CA VAL A 9 -5.35 -1.07 1.28
C VAL A 9 -6.83 -1.04 0.95
N GLY A 10 -7.59 -1.96 1.52
CA GLY A 10 -9.03 -2.05 1.32
C GLY A 10 -9.65 -3.34 1.80
N LYS A 11 -10.98 -3.39 1.77
CA LYS A 11 -11.79 -4.51 2.32
C LYS A 11 -12.09 -5.58 1.28
N ASN A 12 -12.08 -5.23 0.00
CA ASN A 12 -12.41 -6.13 -1.09
C ASN A 12 -11.15 -6.57 -1.85
N ASP A 13 -10.72 -7.82 -1.74
CA ASP A 13 -9.54 -8.32 -2.45
C ASP A 13 -9.74 -8.27 -3.98
N LEU A 14 -8.94 -7.45 -4.67
CA LEU A 14 -8.99 -7.36 -6.13
C LEU A 14 -8.42 -8.60 -6.82
N SER A 15 -7.52 -9.36 -6.16
CA SER A 15 -6.96 -10.58 -6.72
C SER A 15 -7.96 -11.73 -6.82
N GLU A 16 -9.06 -11.67 -6.06
CA GLU A 16 -10.18 -12.62 -6.22
C GLU A 16 -10.99 -12.35 -7.50
N LYS A 17 -10.99 -11.11 -7.98
CA LYS A 17 -11.75 -10.68 -9.17
C LYS A 17 -10.94 -10.75 -10.46
N TYR A 18 -9.61 -10.63 -10.37
CA TYR A 18 -8.73 -10.55 -11.52
C TYR A 18 -7.62 -11.59 -11.43
N SER A 19 -7.29 -12.22 -12.56
CA SER A 19 -6.18 -13.16 -12.63
C SER A 19 -4.85 -12.46 -12.40
N MET A 20 -4.17 -12.79 -11.30
CA MET A 20 -2.84 -12.28 -10.99
C MET A 20 -1.76 -13.21 -11.56
N PRO A 21 -0.68 -12.66 -12.15
CA PRO A 21 0.45 -13.48 -12.59
C PRO A 21 1.14 -14.22 -11.43
N ASP A 22 1.64 -15.44 -11.67
CA ASP A 22 2.27 -16.30 -10.63
C ASP A 22 3.50 -15.67 -9.95
N ASN A 23 4.15 -14.71 -10.60
CA ASN A 23 5.32 -14.00 -10.06
C ASN A 23 4.96 -12.76 -9.24
N VAL A 24 3.67 -12.49 -9.03
CA VAL A 24 3.15 -11.38 -8.23
C VAL A 24 2.66 -11.89 -6.88
N GLN A 25 3.14 -11.27 -5.81
CA GLN A 25 2.57 -11.38 -4.48
C GLN A 25 1.58 -10.23 -4.27
N TRP A 26 0.30 -10.57 -4.15
CA TRP A 26 -0.74 -9.61 -3.80
C TRP A 26 -0.99 -9.67 -2.28
N LEU A 27 -0.85 -8.54 -1.59
CA LEU A 27 -1.09 -8.43 -0.16
C LEU A 27 -2.26 -7.48 0.07
N VAL A 28 -3.37 -8.00 0.60
CA VAL A 28 -4.50 -7.17 1.00
C VAL A 28 -4.40 -6.88 2.49
N ILE A 29 -4.56 -5.60 2.84
CA ILE A 29 -4.54 -5.11 4.21
C ILE A 29 -5.77 -4.23 4.39
N GLU A 30 -6.59 -4.55 5.38
CA GLU A 30 -7.73 -3.70 5.73
C GLU A 30 -7.25 -2.36 6.29
N PRO A 31 -7.95 -1.24 5.99
CA PRO A 31 -7.53 0.09 6.42
C PRO A 31 -7.30 0.23 7.93
N GLU A 32 -8.18 -0.36 8.75
CA GLU A 32 -8.13 -0.37 10.21
C GLU A 32 -6.88 -1.07 10.77
N ASN A 33 -6.29 -2.00 10.00
CA ASN A 33 -5.16 -2.83 10.42
C ASN A 33 -3.84 -2.40 9.77
N LEU A 34 -3.84 -1.30 9.00
CA LEU A 34 -2.72 -0.92 8.13
C LEU A 34 -1.40 -0.79 8.89
N SER A 35 -1.34 0.05 9.93
CA SER A 35 -0.09 0.34 10.65
C SER A 35 0.45 -0.89 11.37
N GLU A 36 -0.44 -1.67 12.02
CA GLU A 36 -0.04 -2.89 12.71
C GLU A 36 0.53 -3.90 11.72
N ARG A 37 -0.17 -4.13 10.60
CA ARG A 37 0.24 -5.14 9.62
C ARG A 37 1.57 -4.77 8.94
N ILE A 38 1.77 -3.50 8.63
CA ILE A 38 3.05 -3.01 8.08
C ILE A 38 4.19 -3.18 9.08
N ALA A 39 3.96 -2.91 10.37
CA ALA A 39 4.95 -3.14 11.42
C ALA A 39 5.32 -4.62 11.55
N GLN A 40 4.34 -5.52 11.50
CA GLN A 40 4.55 -6.98 11.50
C GLN A 40 5.39 -7.43 10.30
N LEU A 41 5.01 -7.04 9.08
CA LEU A 41 5.73 -7.40 7.85
C LEU A 41 7.18 -6.88 7.87
N ASN A 42 7.39 -5.65 8.35
CA ASN A 42 8.74 -5.09 8.46
C ASN A 42 9.60 -5.86 9.48
N ALA A 43 9.00 -6.32 10.59
CA ALA A 43 9.69 -7.16 11.56
C ALA A 43 10.05 -8.54 10.99
N GLU A 44 9.17 -9.14 10.18
CA GLU A 44 9.41 -10.41 9.49
C GLU A 44 10.55 -10.31 8.47
N GLU A 45 10.56 -9.28 7.63
CA GLU A 45 11.64 -9.04 6.67
C GLU A 45 12.98 -8.77 7.37
N LYS A 46 12.97 -8.01 8.48
CA LYS A 46 14.17 -7.78 9.29
C LYS A 46 14.76 -9.07 9.87
N LYS A 47 13.92 -10.01 10.33
CA LYS A 47 14.37 -11.34 10.80
C LYS A 47 15.06 -12.13 9.68
N GLN A 48 14.70 -11.88 8.43
CA GLN A 48 15.30 -12.49 7.25
C GLN A 48 16.47 -11.68 6.66
N HIS A 49 16.93 -10.63 7.36
CA HIS A 49 17.95 -9.69 6.89
C HIS A 49 17.60 -9.02 5.55
N ARG A 50 16.31 -8.82 5.28
CA ARG A 50 15.77 -8.16 4.09
C ARG A 50 15.14 -6.82 4.47
N ARG A 51 14.98 -5.97 3.46
CA ARG A 51 14.24 -4.70 3.58
C ARG A 51 12.85 -4.92 3.04
N LEU A 52 11.83 -4.57 3.83
CA LEU A 52 10.46 -4.49 3.33
C LEU A 52 10.39 -3.42 2.25
N GLN A 53 9.90 -3.79 1.08
CA GLN A 53 9.62 -2.86 0.00
C GLN A 53 8.45 -3.41 -0.81
N PHE A 54 7.51 -2.52 -1.15
CA PHE A 54 6.44 -2.82 -2.08
C PHE A 54 6.74 -2.16 -3.42
N ASN A 55 6.46 -2.88 -4.49
CA ASN A 55 6.59 -2.37 -5.85
C ASN A 55 5.48 -1.38 -6.19
N MET A 56 4.30 -1.54 -5.57
CA MET A 56 3.14 -0.69 -5.78
C MET A 56 2.18 -0.78 -4.58
N ALA A 57 1.43 0.29 -4.33
CA ALA A 57 0.31 0.32 -3.41
C ALA A 57 -0.98 0.77 -4.13
N PHE A 58 -2.08 0.06 -3.88
CA PHE A 58 -3.42 0.39 -4.32
C PHE A 58 -4.27 0.77 -3.10
N ILE A 59 -4.84 1.96 -3.07
CA ILE A 59 -5.78 2.39 -2.05
C ILE A 59 -7.19 2.27 -2.65
N THR A 60 -7.95 1.26 -2.23
CA THR A 60 -9.30 0.99 -2.75
C THR A 60 -10.40 1.34 -1.76
N ASP A 61 -10.08 1.33 -0.46
CA ASP A 61 -10.97 1.81 0.60
C ASP A 61 -10.12 2.51 1.67
N MET A 62 -10.66 3.56 2.30
CA MET A 62 -10.07 4.22 3.47
C MET A 62 -11.11 5.10 4.18
N ASP A 63 -10.84 5.41 5.43
CA ASP A 63 -11.57 6.35 6.27
C ASP A 63 -10.63 7.37 6.93
N GLU A 64 -11.16 8.26 7.78
CA GLU A 64 -10.38 9.25 8.52
C GLU A 64 -9.30 8.66 9.45
N THR A 65 -9.46 7.40 9.88
CA THR A 65 -8.55 6.73 10.82
C THR A 65 -7.42 5.98 10.11
N THR A 66 -7.54 5.79 8.80
CA THR A 66 -6.57 5.06 7.99
C THR A 66 -5.22 5.79 7.94
N ASP A 67 -4.19 5.19 8.54
CA ASP A 67 -2.83 5.73 8.64
C ASP A 67 -1.98 5.36 7.41
N LEU A 68 -2.19 6.10 6.32
CA LEU A 68 -1.41 5.92 5.08
C LEU A 68 0.08 6.19 5.25
N MET A 69 0.48 6.97 6.26
CA MET A 69 1.89 7.28 6.51
C MET A 69 2.68 6.04 6.94
N ALA A 70 2.01 4.98 7.42
CA ALA A 70 2.63 3.68 7.65
C ALA A 70 3.33 3.12 6.41
N LEU A 71 2.84 3.43 5.20
CA LEU A 71 3.41 2.98 3.93
C LEU A 71 4.61 3.82 3.46
N ASP A 72 4.83 5.01 4.04
CA ASP A 72 5.68 6.04 3.46
C ASP A 72 7.12 5.59 3.18
N ASN A 73 7.72 4.79 4.06
CA ASN A 73 9.09 4.31 3.85
C ASN A 73 9.20 3.06 2.97
N PHE A 74 8.07 2.45 2.61
CA PHE A 74 8.02 1.15 1.95
C PHE A 74 7.51 1.21 0.51
N VAL A 75 6.94 2.36 0.10
CA VAL A 75 6.46 2.62 -1.27
C VAL A 75 7.19 3.83 -1.87
N ALA A 76 7.61 3.71 -3.13
CA ALA A 76 8.25 4.81 -3.84
C ALA A 76 7.23 5.85 -4.34
N ALA A 77 7.70 7.05 -4.68
CA ALA A 77 6.86 8.01 -5.40
C ALA A 77 6.40 7.42 -6.75
N TYR A 78 5.20 7.80 -7.18
CA TYR A 78 4.52 7.33 -8.39
C TYR A 78 4.18 5.84 -8.41
N THR A 79 4.27 5.16 -7.27
CA THR A 79 3.86 3.75 -7.13
C THR A 79 2.62 3.59 -6.26
N VAL A 80 1.93 4.70 -5.95
CA VAL A 80 0.67 4.70 -5.21
C VAL A 80 -0.47 5.08 -6.14
N PHE A 81 -1.45 4.20 -6.24
CA PHE A 81 -2.66 4.34 -7.06
C PHE A 81 -3.88 4.29 -6.15
N TYR A 82 -4.94 4.98 -6.53
CA TYR A 82 -6.20 4.96 -5.80
C TYR A 82 -7.37 5.08 -6.76
N THR A 83 -8.51 4.50 -6.41
CA THR A 83 -9.72 4.50 -7.24
C THR A 83 -10.46 5.83 -7.19
N ASP A 84 -11.28 6.09 -8.21
CA ASP A 84 -12.20 7.23 -8.19
C ASP A 84 -13.13 7.14 -6.95
N GLY A 85 -13.27 8.24 -6.22
CA GLY A 85 -14.02 8.31 -4.96
C GLY A 85 -13.18 8.16 -3.69
N ILE A 86 -11.87 7.89 -3.81
CA ILE A 86 -10.94 7.97 -2.68
C ILE A 86 -10.44 9.41 -2.55
N ASP A 87 -10.93 10.09 -1.52
CA ASP A 87 -10.51 11.44 -1.14
C ASP A 87 -9.85 11.41 0.24
N ALA A 88 -8.81 12.25 0.41
CA ALA A 88 -8.19 12.43 1.71
C ALA A 88 -9.18 13.08 2.69
N GLN A 89 -9.39 12.44 3.83
CA GLN A 89 -10.26 12.93 4.90
C GLN A 89 -9.46 13.68 5.98
N THR A 90 -8.13 13.53 5.97
CA THR A 90 -7.21 14.22 6.90
C THR A 90 -6.04 14.90 6.18
N GLU A 91 -5.37 15.83 6.88
CA GLU A 91 -4.15 16.48 6.38
C GLU A 91 -3.00 15.47 6.17
N SER A 92 -2.88 14.47 7.04
CA SER A 92 -1.87 13.42 6.93
C SER A 92 -2.04 12.61 5.64
N GLN A 93 -3.27 12.22 5.32
CA GLN A 93 -3.61 11.51 4.08
C GLN A 93 -3.35 12.39 2.85
N SER A 94 -3.76 13.66 2.92
CA SER A 94 -3.49 14.65 1.86
C SER A 94 -1.99 14.82 1.61
N TYR A 95 -1.20 14.91 2.69
CA TYR A 95 0.24 15.00 2.64
C TYR A 95 0.87 13.73 2.05
N PHE A 96 0.42 12.54 2.46
CA PHE A 96 0.87 11.27 1.89
C PHE A 96 0.62 11.23 0.38
N PHE A 97 -0.60 11.51 -0.08
CA PHE A 97 -0.91 11.52 -1.51
C PHE A 97 -0.07 12.55 -2.27
N LYS A 98 0.10 13.77 -1.73
CA LYS A 98 0.97 14.79 -2.33
C LYS A 98 2.43 14.36 -2.38
N LYS A 99 2.93 13.68 -1.34
CA LYS A 99 4.32 13.20 -1.28
C LYS A 99 4.56 12.07 -2.27
N LYS A 100 3.57 11.19 -2.46
CA LYS A 100 3.66 10.06 -3.39
C LYS A 100 3.28 10.42 -4.82
N ARG A 101 2.64 11.58 -5.06
CA ARG A 101 2.36 12.17 -6.38
C ARG A 101 3.33 13.30 -6.74
N LEU A 102 4.05 13.15 -7.84
CA LEU A 102 4.88 14.21 -8.44
C LEU A 102 5.34 13.85 -9.85
N LYS A 103 4.48 13.32 -10.72
CA LYS A 103 4.69 13.55 -12.16
C LYS A 103 3.53 14.41 -12.64
N LEU A 104 3.71 15.72 -12.47
CA LEU A 104 3.05 16.72 -13.30
C LEU A 104 3.54 16.43 -14.73
N PHE A 105 2.63 15.96 -15.58
CA PHE A 105 2.80 16.12 -17.02
C PHE A 105 2.21 17.46 -17.42
#